data_AF-A0A840XL86-F1
#
_entry.id   AF-A0A840XL86-F1
#
_cell.length_a   1.000
_cell.length_b   1.000
_cell.length_c   1.000
_cell.angle_alpha   90.00
_cell.angle_beta   90.00
_cell.angle_gamma   90.00
#
_symmetry.space_group_name_H-M   'P 1'
#
loop_
_entity.id
_entity.type
_entity.pdbx_description
1 polymer ?
#
loop_
_entity_poly.entity_id
_entity_poly.type
_entity_poly.pdbx_seq_one_letter_code
_entity_poly.pdbx_strand_id
1 'polypeptide(L)'
;MSLRDRFDDRSMLLADLLFEYDLLGVYDDADIRPDDDEEYDDLVSTLRDGLDGGLSSAELSEVFAAALRSHYGLDRATAADELPFIERVHARWHQTA
;
A
#
# COMPACT_ATOMS: atom_id res chain seq x y z
N MET A 1 -5.83 7.50 19.02
CA MET A 1 -6.48 6.32 18.43
C MET A 1 -6.02 6.31 17.00
N SER A 2 -5.07 5.43 16.72
CA SER A 2 -4.40 5.35 15.43
C SER A 2 -5.39 4.88 14.37
N LEU A 3 -5.14 5.21 13.09
CA LEU A 3 -5.92 4.65 11.98
C LEU A 3 -5.87 3.10 12.02
N ARG A 4 -4.71 2.60 12.43
CA ARG A 4 -4.37 1.19 12.53
C ARG A 4 -5.12 0.42 13.61
N ASP A 5 -5.55 1.09 14.68
CA ASP A 5 -6.43 0.50 15.72
C ASP A 5 -7.78 0.04 15.15
N ARG A 6 -8.14 0.46 13.93
CA ARG A 6 -9.41 0.14 13.26
C ARG A 6 -9.27 -0.83 12.11
N PHE A 7 -8.06 -1.28 11.79
CA PHE A 7 -7.84 -2.21 10.69
C PHE A 7 -8.32 -3.62 11.05
N ASP A 8 -9.07 -4.23 10.13
CA ASP A 8 -9.29 -5.66 10.16
C ASP A 8 -8.07 -6.41 9.60
N ASP A 9 -8.09 -7.75 9.68
CA ASP A 9 -6.98 -8.59 9.24
C ASP A 9 -6.51 -8.32 7.80
N ARG A 10 -7.43 -7.92 6.91
CA ARG A 10 -7.12 -7.64 5.51
C ARG A 10 -6.46 -6.26 5.34
N SER A 11 -6.92 -5.26 6.09
CA SER A 11 -6.24 -3.96 6.12
C SER A 11 -4.86 -4.06 6.76
N MET A 12 -4.70 -4.89 7.80
CA MET A 12 -3.39 -5.17 8.40
C MET A 12 -2.41 -5.81 7.40
N LEU A 13 -2.88 -6.79 6.61
CA LEU A 13 -2.08 -7.38 5.53
C LEU A 13 -1.55 -6.32 4.54
N LEU A 14 -2.40 -5.37 4.14
CA LEU A 14 -1.99 -4.31 3.21
C LEU A 14 -0.98 -3.36 3.85
N ALA A 15 -1.18 -3.01 5.12
CA ALA A 15 -0.24 -2.18 5.88
C ALA A 15 1.13 -2.84 6.03
N ASP A 16 1.18 -4.17 6.19
CA ASP A 16 2.43 -4.93 6.24
C ASP A 16 3.13 -4.99 4.89
N LEU A 17 2.38 -5.18 3.79
CA LEU A 17 2.95 -5.16 2.44
C LEU A 17 3.53 -3.79 2.07
N LEU A 18 2.87 -2.70 2.46
CA LEU A 18 3.37 -1.34 2.24
C LEU A 18 4.63 -1.06 3.07
N PHE A 19 4.66 -1.51 4.32
CA PHE A 19 5.86 -1.43 5.15
C PHE A 19 7.04 -2.20 4.56
N GLU A 20 6.83 -3.42 4.09
CA GLU A 20 7.90 -4.19 3.41
C GLU A 20 8.36 -3.55 2.10
N TYR A 21 7.49 -2.79 1.44
CA TYR A 21 7.84 -2.10 0.21
C TYR A 21 8.70 -0.86 0.46
N ASP A 22 8.46 -0.17 1.59
CA ASP A 22 9.20 1.01 2.05
C ASP A 22 9.57 2.00 0.93
N LEU A 23 8.56 2.45 0.19
CA LEU A 23 8.73 3.24 -1.03
C LEU A 23 9.57 4.51 -0.83
N LEU A 24 9.46 5.14 0.34
CA LEU A 24 10.20 6.38 0.65
C LEU A 24 11.52 6.11 1.37
N GLY A 25 11.84 4.86 1.71
CA GLY A 25 13.00 4.51 2.51
C GLY A 25 12.92 5.03 3.95
N VAL A 26 11.71 5.21 4.49
CA VAL A 26 11.54 5.73 5.87
C VAL A 26 12.02 4.68 6.88
N TYR A 27 11.96 3.41 6.51
CA TYR A 27 12.33 2.29 7.37
C TYR A 27 13.66 1.64 7.01
N ASP A 28 14.45 2.20 6.08
CA ASP A 28 15.74 1.64 5.65
C ASP A 28 16.73 1.47 6.85
N ASP A 29 16.66 2.37 7.83
CA ASP A 29 17.44 2.33 9.08
C ASP A 29 16.66 1.75 10.28
N ALA A 30 15.40 1.33 10.11
CA ALA A 30 14.55 0.89 11.20
C ALA A 30 14.61 -0.64 11.40
N ASP A 31 15.32 -1.09 12.43
CA ASP A 31 15.31 -2.50 12.87
C ASP A 31 13.92 -2.95 13.38
N ILE A 32 13.06 -2.01 13.78
CA ILE A 32 11.74 -2.26 14.36
C ILE A 32 10.75 -1.22 13.83
N ARG A 33 9.61 -1.69 13.31
CA ARG A 33 8.48 -0.83 12.91
C ARG A 33 7.97 -0.03 14.12
N PRO A 34 7.87 1.31 14.04
CA PRO A 34 7.33 2.12 15.14
C PRO A 34 5.88 1.73 15.47
N ASP A 35 5.49 1.81 16.76
CA ASP A 35 4.11 1.50 17.19
C ASP A 35 3.07 2.53 16.66
N ASP A 36 3.47 3.78 16.46
CA ASP A 36 2.65 4.85 15.86
C ASP A 36 2.87 5.00 14.34
N ASP A 37 3.20 3.89 13.67
CA ASP A 37 3.53 3.90 12.26
C ASP A 37 2.27 4.02 11.37
N GLU A 38 2.01 5.24 10.90
CA GLU A 38 0.86 5.61 10.07
C GLU A 38 1.27 6.11 8.67
N GLU A 39 2.58 6.12 8.35
CA GLU A 39 3.11 6.80 7.16
C GLU A 39 2.48 6.32 5.86
N TYR A 40 2.10 5.04 5.75
CA TYR A 40 1.44 4.47 4.56
C TYR A 40 -0.01 4.03 4.80
N ASP A 41 -0.57 4.32 5.97
CA ASP A 41 -1.92 3.86 6.33
C ASP A 41 -3.01 4.52 5.46
N ASP A 42 -2.74 5.69 4.89
CA ASP A 42 -3.63 6.36 3.94
C ASP A 42 -3.75 5.59 2.60
N LEU A 43 -2.68 4.93 2.18
CA LEU A 43 -2.65 4.08 0.97
C LEU A 43 -3.42 2.78 1.17
N VAL A 44 -3.55 2.28 2.40
CA VAL A 44 -4.31 1.05 2.70
C VAL A 44 -5.75 1.16 2.24
N SER A 45 -6.40 2.31 2.49
CA SER A 45 -7.79 2.52 2.06
C SER A 45 -7.90 2.51 0.54
N THR A 46 -6.95 3.16 -0.15
CA THR A 46 -6.91 3.20 -1.62
C THR A 46 -6.74 1.81 -2.24
N LEU A 47 -5.80 1.02 -1.70
CA LEU A 47 -5.57 -0.35 -2.17
C LEU A 47 -6.79 -1.24 -1.91
N ARG A 48 -7.38 -1.13 -0.72
CA ARG A 48 -8.55 -1.89 -0.34
C ARG A 48 -9.75 -1.60 -1.24
N ASP A 49 -10.08 -0.32 -1.43
CA ASP A 49 -11.22 0.08 -2.26
C ASP A 49 -11.07 -0.42 -3.69
N GLY A 50 -9.85 -0.39 -4.24
CA GLY A 50 -9.57 -0.94 -5.55
C GLY A 50 -9.71 -2.46 -5.62
N LEU A 51 -9.19 -3.18 -4.62
CA LEU A 51 -9.25 -4.64 -4.57
C LEU A 51 -10.68 -5.17 -4.32
N ASP A 52 -11.42 -4.57 -3.40
CA ASP A 52 -12.83 -4.90 -3.13
C ASP A 52 -13.73 -4.48 -4.30
N GLY A 53 -13.38 -3.40 -5.00
CA GLY A 53 -14.02 -2.97 -6.24
C GLY A 53 -13.74 -3.87 -7.45
N GLY A 54 -12.82 -4.84 -7.32
CA GLY A 54 -12.48 -5.79 -8.38
C GLY A 54 -11.57 -5.22 -9.47
N LEU A 55 -10.79 -4.18 -9.18
CA LEU A 55 -9.79 -3.66 -10.11
C LEU A 55 -8.74 -4.74 -10.42
N SER A 56 -8.30 -4.76 -11.68
CA SER A 56 -7.13 -5.53 -12.07
C SER A 56 -5.86 -4.95 -11.47
N SER A 57 -4.76 -5.72 -11.44
CA SER A 57 -3.45 -5.23 -10.98
C SER A 57 -2.97 -4.01 -11.78
N ALA A 58 -3.24 -3.97 -13.09
CA ALA A 58 -2.88 -2.83 -13.93
C ALA A 58 -3.66 -1.57 -13.56
N GLU A 59 -4.98 -1.66 -13.42
CA GLU A 59 -5.83 -0.53 -13.02
C GLU A 59 -5.49 -0.04 -11.61
N LEU A 60 -5.26 -0.98 -10.69
CA LEU A 60 -4.87 -0.67 -9.33
C LEU A 60 -3.50 0.03 -9.27
N SER A 61 -2.57 -0.35 -10.16
CA SER A 61 -1.27 0.31 -10.26
C SER A 61 -1.38 1.76 -10.75
N GLU A 62 -2.29 2.05 -11.67
CA GLU A 62 -2.56 3.43 -12.09
C GLU A 62 -3.11 4.29 -10.94
N VAL A 63 -4.07 3.75 -10.18
CA VAL A 63 -4.65 4.42 -9.01
C VAL A 63 -3.59 4.63 -7.93
N PHE A 64 -2.78 3.60 -7.65
CA PHE A 64 -1.71 3.68 -6.67
C PHE A 64 -0.65 4.71 -7.06
N ALA A 65 -0.14 4.70 -8.29
CA ALA A 65 0.81 5.70 -8.78
C ALA A 65 0.23 7.12 -8.77
N ALA A 66 -1.08 7.28 -8.98
CA ALA A 66 -1.74 8.57 -8.83
C ALA A 66 -1.81 9.03 -7.36
N ALA A 67 -2.10 8.12 -6.43
CA ALA A 67 -2.07 8.39 -5.00
C ALA A 67 -0.66 8.78 -4.55
N LEU A 68 0.38 8.05 -4.99
CA LEU A 68 1.78 8.38 -4.68
C LEU A 68 2.18 9.79 -5.10
N ARG A 69 1.77 10.21 -6.30
CA ARG A 69 1.98 11.57 -6.80
C ARG A 69 1.24 12.61 -5.97
N SER A 70 -0.02 12.34 -5.64
CA SER A 70 -0.88 13.30 -4.94
C SER A 70 -0.50 13.46 -3.46
N HIS A 71 -0.21 12.36 -2.78
CA HIS A 71 0.03 12.33 -1.34
C HIS A 71 1.48 12.60 -0.97
N TYR A 72 2.43 12.11 -1.79
CA TYR A 72 3.87 12.14 -1.47
C TYR A 72 4.71 12.95 -2.45
N GLY A 73 4.11 13.54 -3.48
CA GLY A 73 4.83 14.34 -4.48
C GLY A 73 5.82 13.52 -5.32
N LEU A 74 5.62 12.19 -5.40
CA LEU A 74 6.49 11.29 -6.16
C LEU A 74 6.17 11.36 -7.66
N ASP A 75 6.51 12.47 -8.31
CA ASP A 75 6.23 12.74 -9.74
C ASP A 75 6.82 11.69 -10.70
N ARG A 76 7.79 10.89 -10.24
CA ARG A 76 8.40 9.80 -11.02
C ARG A 76 7.72 8.45 -10.85
N ALA A 77 6.80 8.30 -9.89
CA ALA A 77 6.04 7.06 -9.72
C ALA A 77 5.14 6.86 -10.96
N THR A 78 5.44 5.84 -11.76
CA THR A 78 4.62 5.46 -12.90
C THR A 78 3.89 4.16 -12.61
N ALA A 79 2.72 3.97 -13.22
CA ALA A 79 1.98 2.72 -13.08
C ALA A 79 2.80 1.49 -13.51
N ALA A 80 3.80 1.65 -14.40
CA ALA A 80 4.68 0.56 -14.80
C ALA A 80 5.71 0.21 -13.72
N ASP A 81 6.24 1.20 -13.01
CA ASP A 81 7.22 1.00 -11.94
C ASP A 81 6.57 0.37 -10.69
N GLU A 82 5.32 0.74 -10.41
CA GLU A 82 4.57 0.23 -9.26
C GLU A 82 3.91 -1.14 -9.53
N LEU A 83 3.77 -1.54 -10.80
CA LEU A 83 3.05 -2.76 -11.18
C LEU A 83 3.56 -4.02 -10.47
N PRO A 84 4.88 -4.29 -10.35
CA PRO A 84 5.37 -5.49 -9.68
C PRO A 84 4.95 -5.56 -8.20
N PHE A 85 4.92 -4.42 -7.50
CA PHE A 85 4.43 -4.35 -6.12
C PHE A 85 2.93 -4.65 -6.08
N ILE A 86 2.15 -4.03 -6.98
CA ILE A 86 0.71 -4.21 -7.02
C ILE A 86 0.30 -5.62 -7.42
N GLU A 87 1.03 -6.29 -8.31
CA GLU A 87 0.83 -7.71 -8.61
C GLU A 87 1.03 -8.60 -7.37
N ARG A 88 2.04 -8.29 -6.54
CA ARG A 88 2.26 -8.98 -5.26
C ARG A 88 1.11 -8.73 -4.29
N VAL A 89 0.64 -7.49 -4.17
CA VAL A 89 -0.52 -7.13 -3.35
C VAL A 89 -1.76 -7.92 -3.79
N HIS A 90 -2.05 -7.91 -5.08
CA HIS A 90 -3.20 -8.61 -5.68
C HIS A 90 -3.14 -10.12 -5.41
N ALA A 91 -1.97 -10.73 -5.64
CA ALA A 91 -1.76 -12.15 -5.37
C ALA A 91 -1.97 -12.52 -3.90
N ARG A 92 -1.46 -11.72 -2.96
CA ARG A 92 -1.63 -11.96 -1.52
C ARG A 92 -3.08 -11.76 -1.08
N TRP A 93 -3.75 -10.72 -1.59
CA TRP A 93 -5.16 -10.42 -1.29
C TRP A 93 -6.11 -11.59 -1.60
N HIS A 94 -5.91 -12.23 -2.76
CA HIS A 94 -6.71 -13.36 -3.20
C HIS A 94 -6.34 -14.70 -2.57
N GLN A 95 -5.14 -14.83 -1.98
CA GLN A 95 -4.78 -16.01 -1.19
C GLN A 95 -5.39 -15.99 0.22
N THR A 96 -5.75 -14.80 0.71
CA THR A 96 -6.38 -14.59 2.02
C THR A 96 -7.91 -14.51 1.98
N ALA A 97 -8.53 -14.52 0.80
CA ALA A 97 -9.97 -14.51 0.59
C ALA A 97 -10.55 -15.93 0.51
#